data_AF-A0A7V8WFK6-F1
#
_entry.id   AF-A0A7V8WFK6-F1
#
_cell.length_a   1.000
_cell.length_b   1.000
_cell.length_c   1.000
_cell.angle_alpha   90.00
_cell.angle_beta   90.00
_cell.angle_gamma   90.00
#
_symmetry.space_group_name_H-M   'P 1'
#
loop_
_entity.id
_entity.type
_entity.pdbx_description
1 polymer ?
#
loop_
_entity_poly.entity_id
_entity_poly.type
_entity_poly.pdbx_seq_one_letter_code
_entity_poly.pdbx_strand_id
1 'polypeptide(L)'
;LRENGPIAYELDLFSGDARERADAMMSGEIFWIWKGADRDWTELTRVSLSAFLADLAAGDLLLVGNETDIPVHLSDRLIKDWIRAFGRLQPSPLAAVVSVARGRQLLFVQQHASEPIVRLLDAWGLDKGAAERKAYHHLGPVSLEATADRL
;
A
#
# COMPACT_ATOMS: atom_id res chain seq x y z
N LEU A 1 -18.26 12.05 14.07
CA LEU A 1 -17.20 11.87 13.04
C LEU A 1 -16.20 10.87 13.60
N ARG A 2 -16.02 9.70 12.98
CA ARG A 2 -15.08 8.71 13.50
C ARG A 2 -13.65 9.13 13.12
N GLU A 3 -12.87 9.55 14.10
CA GLU A 3 -11.43 9.86 13.98
C GLU A 3 -10.54 8.60 13.83
N ASN A 4 -11.15 7.41 13.71
CA ASN A 4 -10.48 6.12 13.86
C ASN A 4 -10.22 5.40 12.52
N GLY A 5 -9.89 6.13 11.46
CA GLY A 5 -9.49 5.56 10.17
C GLY A 5 -7.98 5.37 10.05
N PRO A 6 -7.51 4.63 9.04
CA PRO A 6 -6.08 4.56 8.73
C PRO A 6 -5.51 5.94 8.40
N ILE A 7 -4.22 6.11 8.64
CA ILE A 7 -3.46 7.33 8.32
C ILE A 7 -3.06 7.25 6.86
N ALA A 8 -3.28 8.33 6.11
CA ALA A 8 -2.81 8.45 4.74
C ALA A 8 -1.61 9.41 4.67
N TYR A 9 -0.54 8.94 4.05
CA TYR A 9 0.64 9.72 3.71
C TYR A 9 0.68 9.92 2.20
N GLU A 10 0.87 11.16 1.77
CA GLU A 10 1.13 11.49 0.37
C GLU A 10 2.63 11.46 0.13
N LEU A 11 3.05 10.56 -0.74
CA LEU A 11 4.45 10.22 -0.96
C LEU A 11 4.75 10.19 -2.44
N ASP A 12 6.03 10.32 -2.75
CA ASP A 12 6.55 10.13 -4.10
C ASP A 12 7.48 8.91 -4.13
N LEU A 13 6.97 7.71 -3.81
CA LEU A 13 7.80 6.51 -3.54
C LEU A 13 8.64 6.09 -4.74
N PHE A 14 8.12 6.22 -5.96
CA PHE A 14 8.72 5.65 -7.17
C PHE A 14 9.24 6.70 -8.16
N SER A 15 9.39 7.96 -7.76
CA SER A 15 10.17 8.94 -8.53
C SER A 15 11.53 9.20 -7.85
N GLY A 16 12.55 9.48 -8.65
CA GLY A 16 13.93 9.73 -8.19
C GLY A 16 14.61 8.48 -7.62
N ASP A 17 14.37 8.19 -6.35
CA ASP A 17 15.03 7.15 -5.54
C ASP A 17 14.29 5.80 -5.56
N ALA A 18 13.57 5.54 -6.65
CA ALA A 18 12.68 4.38 -6.78
C ALA A 18 13.39 3.05 -6.49
N ARG A 19 14.66 2.92 -6.91
CA ARG A 19 15.45 1.70 -6.73
C ARG A 19 15.78 1.44 -5.27
N GLU A 20 16.27 2.44 -4.54
CA GLU A 20 16.63 2.27 -3.12
C GLU A 20 15.40 1.91 -2.28
N ARG A 21 14.27 2.57 -2.54
CA ARG A 21 13.00 2.28 -1.87
C ARG A 21 12.46 0.90 -2.23
N ALA A 22 12.60 0.50 -3.49
CA ALA A 22 12.22 -0.84 -3.95
C ALA A 22 13.12 -1.93 -3.36
N ASP A 23 14.42 -1.67 -3.18
CA ASP A 23 15.33 -2.58 -2.49
C ASP A 23 14.95 -2.71 -1.00
N ALA A 24 14.56 -1.61 -0.34
CA ALA A 24 14.05 -1.63 1.02
C ALA A 24 12.76 -2.46 1.15
N MET A 25 11.84 -2.35 0.17
CA MET A 25 10.62 -3.20 0.10
C MET A 25 10.97 -4.69 0.15
N MET A 26 12.05 -5.10 -0.54
CA MET A 26 12.47 -6.49 -0.68
C MET A 26 13.43 -6.99 0.41
N SER A 27 13.73 -6.17 1.42
CA SER A 27 14.63 -6.53 2.53
C SER A 27 13.91 -6.96 3.80
N GLY A 28 12.59 -6.72 3.88
CA GLY A 28 11.78 -6.97 5.07
C GLY A 28 11.08 -8.33 5.09
N GLU A 29 10.43 -8.62 6.21
CA GLU A 29 9.58 -9.79 6.45
C GLU A 29 8.14 -9.58 5.92
N ILE A 30 7.95 -8.60 5.04
CA ILE A 30 6.66 -8.23 4.47
C ILE A 30 6.61 -8.73 3.03
N PHE A 31 5.44 -9.21 2.64
CA PHE A 31 5.18 -9.57 1.26
C PHE A 31 4.44 -8.42 0.56
N TRP A 32 4.51 -8.46 -0.77
CA TRP A 32 3.97 -7.42 -1.63
C TRP A 32 3.12 -8.04 -2.72
N ILE A 33 1.92 -7.51 -2.93
CA ILE A 33 1.05 -7.91 -4.03
C ILE A 33 0.70 -6.66 -4.81
N TRP A 34 0.76 -6.71 -6.13
CA TRP A 34 0.32 -5.62 -6.98
C TRP A 34 -0.77 -6.03 -7.96
N LYS A 35 -1.67 -5.09 -8.27
CA LYS A 35 -2.61 -5.16 -9.39
C LYS A 35 -2.39 -3.94 -10.29
N GLY A 36 -2.20 -4.22 -11.58
CA GLY A 36 -2.15 -3.20 -12.62
C GLY A 36 -3.50 -3.07 -13.32
N ALA A 37 -3.71 -2.00 -14.10
CA ALA A 37 -4.94 -1.84 -14.88
C ALA A 37 -5.28 -3.05 -15.77
N ASP A 38 -4.26 -3.63 -16.42
CA ASP A 38 -4.40 -4.77 -17.34
C ASP A 38 -3.81 -6.08 -16.76
N ARG A 39 -3.55 -6.13 -15.45
CA ARG A 39 -2.87 -7.26 -14.79
C ARG A 39 -3.65 -7.76 -13.58
N ASP A 40 -3.78 -9.07 -13.48
CA ASP A 40 -4.28 -9.70 -12.27
C ASP A 40 -3.29 -9.59 -11.10
N TRP A 41 -3.81 -9.78 -9.89
CA TRP A 41 -3.04 -9.76 -8.66
C TRP A 41 -1.81 -10.66 -8.76
N THR A 42 -0.64 -10.05 -8.61
CA THR A 42 0.65 -10.73 -8.74
C THR A 42 1.48 -10.46 -7.50
N GLU A 43 2.09 -11.50 -6.93
CA GLU A 43 3.10 -11.33 -5.89
C GLU A 43 4.36 -10.68 -6.46
N LEU A 44 4.83 -9.64 -5.80
CA LEU A 44 6.06 -8.95 -6.14
C LEU A 44 7.23 -9.64 -5.45
N THR A 45 8.20 -10.06 -6.25
CA THR A 45 9.44 -10.69 -5.81
C THR A 45 10.61 -9.82 -6.20
N ARG A 46 11.79 -10.10 -5.63
CA ARG A 46 13.03 -9.41 -6.03
C ARG A 46 13.34 -9.56 -7.52
N VAL A 47 12.91 -10.67 -8.16
CA VAL A 47 13.12 -10.91 -9.59
C VAL A 47 12.16 -10.09 -10.45
N SER A 48 10.92 -9.86 -9.99
CA SER A 48 9.91 -9.08 -10.74
C SER A 48 9.93 -7.58 -10.44
N LEU A 49 10.80 -7.12 -9.54
CA LEU A 49 10.86 -5.74 -9.07
C LEU A 49 11.12 -4.71 -10.18
N SER A 50 12.06 -5.00 -11.09
CA SER A 50 12.39 -4.08 -12.19
C SER A 50 11.23 -3.93 -13.18
N ALA A 51 10.54 -5.02 -13.49
CA ALA A 51 9.35 -5.01 -14.34
C ALA A 51 8.21 -4.23 -13.67
N PHE A 52 7.98 -4.47 -12.37
CA PHE A 52 7.03 -3.69 -11.58
C PHE A 52 7.29 -2.18 -11.66
N LEU A 53 8.53 -1.74 -11.43
CA LEU A 53 8.88 -0.31 -11.47
C LEU A 53 8.68 0.30 -12.86
N ALA A 54 8.88 -0.48 -13.93
CA ALA A 54 8.68 -0.03 -15.30
C ALA A 54 7.19 0.05 -15.69
N ASP A 55 6.38 -0.85 -15.16
CA ASP A 55 4.96 -0.99 -15.52
C ASP A 55 4.03 -0.14 -14.65
N LEU A 56 4.53 0.41 -13.53
CA LEU A 56 3.71 1.11 -12.55
C LEU A 56 3.00 2.34 -13.14
N ALA A 57 1.68 2.33 -13.10
CA ALA A 57 0.84 3.36 -13.70
C ALA A 57 -0.22 3.91 -12.72
N ALA A 58 -0.81 5.04 -13.09
CA ALA A 58 -1.94 5.60 -12.35
C ALA A 58 -3.16 4.67 -12.45
N GLY A 59 -3.71 4.29 -11.30
CA GLY A 59 -4.76 3.28 -11.18
C GLY A 59 -4.28 2.01 -10.48
N ASP A 60 -2.97 1.80 -10.43
CA ASP A 60 -2.39 0.59 -9.84
C ASP A 60 -2.49 0.61 -8.31
N LEU A 61 -2.55 -0.61 -7.77
CA LEU A 61 -2.60 -0.86 -6.34
C LEU A 61 -1.48 -1.78 -5.93
N LEU A 62 -0.82 -1.42 -4.84
CA LEU A 62 0.20 -2.21 -4.20
C LEU A 62 -0.21 -2.46 -2.75
N LEU A 63 -0.26 -3.71 -2.36
CA LEU A 63 -0.66 -4.18 -1.04
C LEU A 63 0.57 -4.67 -0.31
N VAL A 64 0.67 -4.30 0.96
CA VAL A 64 1.70 -4.78 1.88
C VAL A 64 1.02 -5.64 2.90
N GLY A 65 1.49 -6.87 3.10
CA GLY A 65 0.89 -7.72 4.12
C GLY A 65 1.83 -8.18 5.20
N ASN A 66 1.20 -8.69 6.26
CA ASN A 66 1.83 -9.13 7.51
C ASN A 66 1.98 -10.66 7.62
N GLU A 67 1.25 -11.43 6.83
CA GLU A 67 1.23 -12.90 6.83
C GLU A 67 1.91 -13.50 5.58
N THR A 68 2.96 -14.30 5.73
CA THR A 68 3.67 -14.86 4.58
C THR A 68 2.88 -15.90 3.78
N ASP A 69 1.77 -16.43 4.31
CA ASP A 69 0.96 -17.48 3.69
C ASP A 69 -0.22 -16.88 2.90
N ILE A 70 0.11 -16.14 1.84
CA ILE A 70 -0.89 -15.56 0.94
C ILE A 70 -1.66 -16.69 0.23
N PRO A 71 -3.00 -16.59 0.11
CA PRO A 71 -3.77 -17.50 -0.72
C PRO A 71 -3.25 -17.54 -2.16
N VAL A 72 -3.09 -18.75 -2.71
CA VAL A 72 -2.61 -18.98 -4.09
C VAL A 72 -3.49 -18.30 -5.14
N HIS A 73 -4.77 -18.08 -4.83
CA HIS A 73 -5.73 -17.45 -5.72
C HIS A 73 -6.24 -16.14 -5.11
N LEU A 74 -5.66 -15.05 -5.59
CA LEU A 74 -6.09 -13.70 -5.27
C LEU A 74 -7.19 -13.27 -6.22
N SER A 75 -8.24 -12.64 -5.68
CA SER A 75 -9.35 -12.10 -6.47
C SER A 75 -9.73 -10.73 -5.96
N ASP A 76 -10.32 -9.90 -6.83
CA ASP A 76 -10.77 -8.56 -6.47
C ASP A 76 -11.74 -8.60 -5.28
N ARG A 77 -12.60 -9.62 -5.20
CA ARG A 77 -13.50 -9.83 -4.06
C ARG A 77 -12.73 -10.01 -2.75
N LEU A 78 -11.74 -10.91 -2.73
CA LEU A 78 -10.94 -11.18 -1.53
C LEU A 78 -10.19 -9.91 -1.08
N ILE A 79 -9.57 -9.20 -2.01
CA ILE A 79 -8.83 -7.99 -1.71
C ILE A 79 -9.76 -6.87 -1.22
N LYS A 80 -10.95 -6.72 -1.81
CA LYS A 80 -11.97 -5.78 -1.31
C LYS A 80 -12.30 -6.03 0.16
N ASP A 81 -12.47 -7.29 0.53
CA ASP A 81 -12.78 -7.67 1.91
C ASP A 81 -11.60 -7.33 2.85
N TRP A 82 -10.36 -7.60 2.43
CA TRP A 82 -9.16 -7.24 3.20
C TRP A 82 -9.00 -5.73 3.39
N ILE A 83 -9.20 -4.94 2.33
CA ILE A 83 -9.12 -3.48 2.38
C ILE A 83 -10.21 -2.90 3.30
N ARG A 84 -11.44 -3.43 3.23
CA ARG A 84 -12.54 -3.01 4.10
C ARG A 84 -12.28 -3.36 5.57
N ALA A 85 -11.72 -4.54 5.85
CA ALA A 85 -11.32 -4.92 7.20
C ALA A 85 -10.20 -3.99 7.73
N PHE A 86 -9.20 -3.73 6.89
CA PHE A 86 -8.10 -2.81 7.19
C PHE A 86 -8.60 -1.39 7.52
N GLY A 87 -9.49 -0.83 6.70
CA GLY A 87 -10.08 0.50 6.92
C GLY A 87 -10.94 0.60 8.18
N ARG A 88 -11.46 -0.53 8.67
CA ARG A 88 -12.23 -0.63 9.93
C ARG A 88 -11.36 -0.95 11.15
N LEU A 89 -10.04 -0.98 11.00
CA LEU A 89 -9.09 -1.38 12.05
C LEU A 89 -9.37 -2.77 12.62
N GLN A 90 -9.87 -3.68 11.77
CA GLN A 90 -10.01 -5.10 12.13
C GLN A 90 -8.74 -5.85 11.75
N PRO A 91 -8.47 -7.01 12.37
CA PRO A 91 -7.44 -7.92 11.89
C PRO A 91 -7.62 -8.16 10.38
N SER A 92 -6.55 -7.93 9.64
CA SER A 92 -6.49 -8.06 8.19
C SER A 92 -5.10 -8.58 7.82
N PRO A 93 -4.98 -9.35 6.73
CA PRO A 93 -3.68 -9.73 6.16
C PRO A 93 -2.89 -8.53 5.63
N LEU A 94 -3.50 -7.35 5.57
CA LEU A 94 -2.87 -6.11 5.11
C LEU A 94 -2.23 -5.35 6.27
N ALA A 95 -0.97 -4.97 6.05
CA ALA A 95 -0.20 -4.10 6.91
C ALA A 95 -0.19 -2.65 6.38
N ALA A 96 -0.26 -2.47 5.06
CA ALA A 96 -0.43 -1.18 4.41
C ALA A 96 -1.03 -1.32 3.00
N VAL A 97 -1.54 -0.22 2.45
CA VAL A 97 -2.02 -0.15 1.05
C VAL A 97 -1.42 1.08 0.39
N VAL A 98 -0.90 0.93 -0.82
CA VAL A 98 -0.43 2.03 -1.65
C VAL A 98 -1.33 2.14 -2.87
N SER A 99 -1.90 3.32 -3.07
CA SER A 99 -2.62 3.68 -4.29
C SER A 99 -1.79 4.63 -5.12
N VAL A 100 -1.61 4.30 -6.40
CA VAL A 100 -0.92 5.15 -7.37
C VAL A 100 -1.95 5.94 -8.16
N ALA A 101 -1.89 7.27 -8.07
CA ALA A 101 -2.71 8.16 -8.87
C ALA A 101 -1.82 9.12 -9.67
N ARG A 102 -2.40 9.80 -10.66
CA ARG A 102 -1.65 10.77 -11.48
C ARG A 102 -1.06 11.86 -10.57
N GLY A 103 0.27 11.93 -10.54
CA GLY A 103 1.01 12.94 -9.78
C GLY A 103 0.97 12.80 -8.26
N ARG A 104 0.44 11.70 -7.72
CA ARG A 104 0.39 11.45 -6.26
C ARG A 104 0.36 9.97 -5.93
N GLN A 105 1.07 9.55 -4.89
CA GLN A 105 0.97 8.20 -4.35
C GLN A 105 0.53 8.30 -2.90
N LEU A 106 -0.50 7.54 -2.53
CA LEU A 106 -1.04 7.54 -1.19
C LEU A 106 -0.71 6.21 -0.51
N LEU A 107 0.01 6.29 0.60
CA LEU A 107 0.28 5.18 1.50
C LEU A 107 -0.70 5.24 2.68
N PHE A 108 -1.50 4.20 2.82
CA PHE A 108 -2.42 3.99 3.92
C PHE A 108 -1.82 3.01 4.92
N VAL A 109 -1.68 3.43 6.18
CA VAL A 109 -1.24 2.58 7.30
C VAL A 109 -2.24 2.63 8.44
N GLN A 110 -2.32 1.59 9.25
CA GLN A 110 -3.11 1.65 10.49
C GLN A 110 -2.48 2.65 11.47
N GLN A 111 -3.29 3.21 12.38
CA GLN A 111 -2.81 4.15 13.41
C GLN A 111 -1.73 3.53 14.30
N HIS A 112 -1.82 2.22 14.54
CA HIS A 112 -0.82 1.42 15.22
C HIS A 112 -0.17 0.48 14.21
N ALA A 113 0.74 1.02 13.41
CA ALA A 113 1.49 0.23 12.44
C ALA A 113 2.32 -0.85 13.15
N SER A 114 2.40 -2.04 12.54
CA SER A 114 3.26 -3.11 13.03
C SER A 114 4.74 -2.73 12.91
N GLU A 115 5.58 -3.35 13.72
CA GLU A 115 7.02 -3.09 13.74
C GLU A 115 7.70 -3.24 12.35
N PRO A 116 7.39 -4.25 11.51
CA PRO A 116 7.92 -4.31 10.14
C PRO A 116 7.55 -3.10 9.28
N ILE A 117 6.35 -2.55 9.43
CA ILE A 117 5.94 -1.34 8.71
C ILE A 117 6.64 -0.11 9.25
N VAL A 118 6.78 0.00 10.57
CA VAL A 118 7.54 1.09 11.21
C VAL A 118 8.96 1.15 10.64
N ARG A 119 9.65 0.01 10.51
CA ARG A 119 10.98 -0.11 9.90
C ARG A 119 10.99 0.22 8.42
N LEU A 120 9.99 -0.23 7.66
CA LEU A 120 9.86 0.10 6.23
C LEU A 120 9.74 1.61 6.02
N LEU A 121 8.87 2.27 6.80
CA LEU A 121 8.68 3.72 6.73
C LEU A 121 10.00 4.47 7.02
N ASP A 122 10.75 4.00 8.02
CA ASP A 122 12.06 4.58 8.35
C ASP A 122 13.09 4.35 7.23
N ALA A 123 13.11 3.16 6.63
CA ALA A 123 13.99 2.83 5.51
C ALA A 123 13.68 3.64 4.24
N TRP A 124 12.42 4.03 4.05
CA TRP A 124 12.01 4.95 2.99
C TRP A 124 12.35 6.41 3.27
N GLY A 125 12.94 6.71 4.44
CA GLY A 125 13.24 8.07 4.86
C GLY A 125 11.99 8.92 5.08
N LEU A 126 10.84 8.27 5.31
CA LEU A 126 9.60 8.97 5.61
C LEU A 126 9.69 9.48 7.03
N ASP A 127 10.01 10.76 7.17
CA ASP A 127 9.95 11.42 8.48
C ASP A 127 8.50 11.33 8.98
N LYS A 128 8.29 10.48 9.99
CA LYS A 128 6.99 10.27 10.66
C LYS A 128 6.43 11.57 11.26
N GLY A 129 7.27 12.59 11.44
CA GLY A 129 6.90 13.95 11.85
C GLY A 129 6.66 14.94 10.70
N ALA A 130 7.22 14.71 9.50
CA ALA A 130 7.05 15.60 8.33
C ALA A 130 6.04 15.10 7.29
N ALA A 131 5.67 13.81 7.35
CA ALA A 131 4.64 13.28 6.46
C ALA A 131 3.29 13.96 6.78
N GLU A 132 2.78 14.77 5.85
CA GLU A 132 1.51 15.46 6.01
C GLU A 132 0.40 14.43 6.25
N ARG A 133 0.01 14.27 7.52
CA ARG A 133 -1.12 13.42 7.90
C ARG A 133 -2.36 14.02 7.25
N LYS A 134 -2.79 13.44 6.14
CA LYS A 134 -4.06 13.83 5.53
C LYS A 134 -5.16 13.29 6.41
N ALA A 135 -6.08 14.15 6.82
CA ALA A 135 -7.25 13.69 7.52
C ALA A 135 -8.04 12.80 6.55
N TYR A 136 -8.14 11.51 6.88
CA TYR A 136 -8.66 10.47 5.99
C TYR A 136 -10.02 10.82 5.36
N HIS A 137 -10.86 11.54 6.10
CA HIS A 137 -12.18 12.00 5.66
C HIS A 137 -12.15 13.04 4.52
N HIS A 138 -11.02 13.71 4.27
CA HIS A 138 -10.87 14.67 3.17
C HIS A 138 -10.37 14.05 1.86
N LEU A 139 -10.05 12.75 1.84
CA LEU A 139 -9.53 12.07 0.65
C LEU A 139 -10.60 11.84 -0.42
N GLY A 140 -11.89 11.81 -0.05
CA GLY A 140 -13.01 11.69 -0.99
C GLY A 140 -12.82 10.55 -2.01
N PRO A 141 -12.73 10.83 -3.31
CA PRO A 141 -12.63 9.80 -4.36
C PRO A 141 -11.30 9.03 -4.37
N VAL A 142 -10.30 9.48 -3.61
CA VAL A 142 -9.03 8.76 -3.42
C VAL A 142 -8.91 8.15 -2.02
N SER A 143 -10.01 8.07 -1.27
CA SER A 143 -10.01 7.27 -0.04
C SER A 143 -9.77 5.79 -0.36
N LEU A 144 -9.39 5.04 0.67
CA LEU A 144 -9.14 3.62 0.52
C LEU A 144 -10.44 2.85 0.22
N GLU A 145 -11.60 3.27 0.75
CA GLU A 145 -12.91 2.66 0.40
C GLU A 145 -13.26 2.90 -1.07
N ALA A 146 -13.13 4.14 -1.55
CA ALA A 146 -13.38 4.47 -2.96
C ALA A 146 -12.41 3.72 -3.90
N THR A 147 -11.24 3.36 -3.41
CA THR A 147 -10.28 2.54 -4.12
C THR A 147 -10.69 1.06 -4.13
N ALA A 148 -11.15 0.52 -3.00
CA ALA A 148 -11.69 -0.84 -2.95
C ALA A 148 -12.92 -1.01 -3.85
N ASP A 149 -13.81 -0.02 -3.93
CA ASP A 149 -15.02 -0.10 -4.75
C ASP A 149 -14.74 -0.06 -6.27
N ARG A 150 -13.51 0.31 -6.69
CA ARG A 150 -13.05 0.33 -8.09
C ARG A 150 -12.36 -0.95 -8.55
N LEU A 151 -11.95 -1.81 -7.61
CA LEU A 151 -11.61 -3.20 -7.91
C LEU A 151 -12.85 -3.93 -8.44
#